data_AF-A0A495XH17-F1
#
_entry.id   AF-A0A495XH17-F1
#
_cell.length_a   1.000
_cell.length_b   1.000
_cell.length_c   1.000
_cell.angle_alpha   90.00
_cell.angle_beta   90.00
_cell.angle_gamma   90.00
#
_symmetry.space_group_name_H-M   'P 1'
#
loop_
_entity.id
_entity.type
_entity.pdbx_description
1 polymer ?
#
loop_
_entity_poly.entity_id
_entity_poly.type
_entity_poly.pdbx_seq_one_letter_code
_entity_poly.pdbx_strand_id
1 'polypeptide(L)'
;MLTDDELHEIVDMLNASDAHRRTTMLGVLAQDPSGDSRLLPAVEALLADDTPDLISIPMLFGEVRWLAAHALAAERRAAGVPTAVELPGVPEPLTSDELSNLVDRAGLPRRGGVDGMLTSFAALRERGLLPVTDLRLPVEPG
;
A
#
# COMPACT_ATOMS: atom_id res chain seq x y z
N MET A 1 8.65 21.30 5.01
CA MET A 1 7.50 21.91 4.30
C MET A 1 7.86 21.95 2.84
N LEU A 2 6.99 21.43 1.97
CA LEU A 2 7.24 21.28 0.54
C LEU A 2 7.01 22.60 -0.19
N THR A 3 7.74 22.82 -1.27
CA THR A 3 7.39 23.83 -2.28
C THR A 3 6.11 23.41 -3.02
N ASP A 4 5.48 24.35 -3.71
CA ASP A 4 4.26 24.05 -4.49
C ASP A 4 4.54 23.10 -5.66
N ASP A 5 5.72 23.22 -6.27
CA ASP A 5 6.17 22.34 -7.36
C ASP A 5 6.39 20.90 -6.83
N GLU A 6 7.10 20.72 -5.71
CA GLU A 6 7.30 19.41 -5.08
C GLU A 6 5.96 18.77 -4.66
N LEU A 7 5.06 19.58 -4.09
CA LEU A 7 3.72 19.12 -3.72
C LEU A 7 2.96 18.60 -4.96
N HIS A 8 3.00 19.35 -6.06
CA HIS A 8 2.33 18.98 -7.30
C HIS A 8 2.91 17.67 -7.88
N GLU A 9 4.23 17.54 -7.92
CA GLU A 9 4.91 16.33 -8.41
C GLU A 9 4.55 15.09 -7.59
N ILE A 10 4.52 15.21 -6.26
CA ILE A 10 4.13 14.11 -5.37
C ILE A 10 2.66 13.72 -5.61
N VAL A 11 1.76 14.70 -5.67
CA VAL A 11 0.33 14.46 -5.92
C VAL A 11 0.10 13.81 -7.29
N ASP A 12 0.84 14.23 -8.31
CA ASP A 12 0.77 13.63 -9.65
C ASP A 12 1.25 12.17 -9.65
N MET A 13 2.27 11.84 -8.87
CA MET A 13 2.71 10.44 -8.70
C MET A 13 1.70 9.60 -7.92
N LEU A 14 1.08 10.17 -6.88
CA LEU A 14 0.01 9.50 -6.12
C LEU A 14 -1.26 9.28 -6.95
N ASN A 15 -1.51 10.13 -7.95
CA ASN A 15 -2.64 10.01 -8.88
C ASN A 15 -2.29 9.27 -10.18
N ALA A 16 -1.08 8.73 -10.31
CA ALA A 16 -0.67 8.00 -11.51
C ALA A 16 -1.59 6.79 -11.74
N SER A 17 -1.95 6.51 -13.00
CA SER A 17 -2.74 5.32 -13.35
C SER A 17 -1.99 4.01 -13.07
N ASP A 18 -0.66 4.05 -13.12
CA ASP A 18 0.22 2.95 -12.78
C ASP A 18 0.33 2.78 -11.26
N ALA A 19 -0.10 1.62 -10.75
CA ALA A 19 -0.04 1.29 -9.33
C ALA A 19 1.39 1.30 -8.79
N HIS A 20 2.37 0.88 -9.60
CA HIS A 20 3.77 0.84 -9.18
C HIS A 20 4.35 2.22 -8.88
N ARG A 21 3.90 3.24 -9.62
CA ARG A 21 4.28 4.63 -9.33
C ARG A 21 3.66 5.12 -8.02
N ARG A 22 2.40 4.76 -7.76
CA ARG A 22 1.71 5.11 -6.51
C ARG A 22 2.40 4.46 -5.31
N THR A 23 2.63 3.15 -5.34
CA THR A 23 3.29 2.41 -4.25
C THR A 23 4.72 2.88 -4.02
N THR A 24 5.48 3.18 -5.07
CA THR A 24 6.83 3.75 -4.93
C THR A 24 6.79 5.06 -4.15
N MET A 25 5.90 5.98 -4.52
CA MET A 25 5.79 7.26 -3.81
C MET A 25 5.27 7.10 -2.37
N LEU A 26 4.28 6.24 -2.15
CA LEU A 26 3.81 5.91 -0.80
C LEU A 26 4.91 5.29 0.06
N GLY A 27 5.76 4.44 -0.52
CA GLY A 27 6.92 3.86 0.15
C GLY A 27 7.94 4.92 0.58
N VAL A 28 8.16 5.94 -0.26
CA VAL A 28 8.98 7.11 0.10
C VAL A 28 8.36 7.87 1.27
N LEU A 29 7.07 8.25 1.18
CA LEU A 29 6.39 9.01 2.24
C LEU A 29 6.27 8.24 3.57
N ALA A 30 6.18 6.91 3.50
CA ALA A 30 6.17 6.06 4.71
C ALA A 30 7.54 6.04 5.43
N GLN A 31 8.64 6.21 4.69
CA GLN A 31 10.01 6.20 5.23
C GLN A 31 10.50 7.59 5.60
N ASP A 32 10.22 8.59 4.76
CA ASP A 32 10.64 9.98 4.91
C ASP A 32 9.44 10.92 4.72
N PRO A 33 8.56 11.03 5.74
CA PRO A 33 7.36 11.85 5.66
C PRO A 33 7.71 13.35 5.66
N SER A 34 7.03 14.11 4.83
CA SER A 34 7.24 15.55 4.69
C SER A 34 6.66 16.37 5.86
N GLY A 35 5.62 15.84 6.52
CA GLY A 35 4.80 16.55 7.51
C GLY A 35 3.92 17.63 6.90
N ASP A 36 3.83 17.73 5.56
CA ASP A 36 3.02 18.73 4.91
C ASP A 36 1.55 18.30 4.87
N SER A 37 0.73 18.95 5.71
CA SER A 37 -0.70 18.64 5.84
C SER A 37 -1.48 18.71 4.51
N ARG A 38 -0.96 19.41 3.49
CA ARG A 38 -1.58 19.50 2.16
C ARG A 38 -1.57 18.15 1.41
N LEU A 39 -0.68 17.22 1.76
CA LEU A 39 -0.64 15.88 1.16
C LEU A 39 -1.67 14.91 1.74
N LEU A 40 -2.13 15.14 2.98
CA LEU A 40 -2.99 14.19 3.69
C LEU A 40 -4.23 13.76 2.90
N PRO A 41 -4.99 14.66 2.23
CA PRO A 41 -6.16 14.25 1.45
C PRO A 41 -5.81 13.32 0.27
N ALA A 42 -4.67 13.56 -0.40
CA ALA A 42 -4.24 12.73 -1.53
C ALA A 42 -3.84 11.32 -1.07
N VAL A 43 -3.11 11.22 0.05
CA VAL A 43 -2.72 9.92 0.62
C VAL A 43 -3.94 9.18 1.19
N GLU A 44 -4.85 9.88 1.87
CA GLU A 44 -6.06 9.30 2.46
C GLU A 44 -7.02 8.75 1.40
N ALA A 45 -7.12 9.38 0.22
CA ALA A 45 -7.91 8.87 -0.89
C ALA A 45 -7.45 7.46 -1.35
N LEU A 46 -6.16 7.15 -1.23
CA LEU A 46 -5.59 5.85 -1.62
C LEU A 46 -5.86 4.73 -0.61
N LEU A 47 -6.48 5.00 0.55
CA LEU A 47 -6.95 3.94 1.45
C LEU A 47 -8.05 3.07 0.82
N ALA A 48 -8.72 3.57 -0.22
CA ALA A 48 -9.72 2.83 -0.98
C ALA A 48 -9.13 2.05 -2.18
N ASP A 49 -7.83 2.22 -2.47
CA ASP A 49 -7.19 1.61 -3.64
C ASP A 49 -6.77 0.16 -3.34
N ASP A 50 -7.57 -0.79 -3.82
CA ASP A 50 -7.35 -2.23 -3.68
C ASP A 50 -6.50 -2.83 -4.82
N THR A 51 -5.89 -2.01 -5.68
CA THR A 51 -5.05 -2.50 -6.78
C THR A 51 -3.85 -3.28 -6.22
N PRO A 52 -3.65 -4.55 -6.65
CA PRO A 52 -2.48 -5.32 -6.24
C PRO A 52 -1.18 -4.77 -6.83
N ASP A 53 -0.13 -4.74 -6.03
CA ASP A 53 1.22 -4.38 -6.48
C ASP A 53 2.33 -5.00 -5.60
N LEU A 54 3.58 -4.88 -6.06
CA LEU A 54 4.78 -5.18 -5.29
C LEU A 54 5.07 -4.01 -4.33
N ILE A 55 4.79 -4.21 -3.05
CA ILE A 55 4.85 -3.14 -2.05
C ILE A 55 6.19 -3.02 -1.30
N SER A 56 7.09 -4.01 -1.41
CA SER A 56 8.43 -3.96 -0.81
C SER A 56 9.42 -4.96 -1.43
N ILE A 57 10.71 -4.74 -1.14
CA ILE A 57 11.84 -5.65 -1.43
C ILE A 57 12.49 -6.06 -0.09
N PRO A 58 12.72 -7.37 0.18
CA PRO A 58 12.50 -8.53 -0.69
C PRO A 58 11.01 -8.73 -1.04
N MET A 59 10.75 -9.36 -2.19
CA MET A 59 9.46 -9.27 -2.88
C MET A 59 8.25 -9.58 -1.99
N LEU A 60 7.50 -8.51 -1.67
CA LEU A 60 6.29 -8.55 -0.86
C LEU A 60 5.13 -7.98 -1.67
N PHE A 61 4.08 -8.77 -1.86
CA PHE A 61 2.91 -8.43 -2.66
C PHE A 61 1.74 -8.04 -1.76
N GLY A 62 1.05 -6.96 -2.09
CA GLY A 62 -0.08 -6.45 -1.33
C GLY A 62 -0.96 -5.52 -2.17
N GLU A 63 -1.91 -4.84 -1.53
CA GLU A 63 -2.73 -3.80 -2.15
C GLU A 63 -2.10 -2.40 -1.91
N VAL A 64 -2.30 -1.45 -2.82
CA VAL A 64 -1.84 -0.04 -2.68
C VAL A 64 -2.26 0.56 -1.33
N ARG A 65 -3.51 0.32 -0.91
CA ARG A 65 -4.07 0.79 0.36
C ARG A 65 -3.27 0.38 1.60
N TRP A 66 -2.52 -0.73 1.55
CA TRP A 66 -1.63 -1.11 2.65
C TRP A 66 -0.54 -0.05 2.85
N LEU A 67 0.17 0.31 1.79
CA LEU A 67 1.19 1.36 1.85
C LEU A 67 0.57 2.73 2.10
N ALA A 68 -0.62 3.00 1.57
CA ALA A 68 -1.32 4.25 1.84
C ALA A 68 -1.58 4.44 3.33
N ALA A 69 -1.96 3.38 4.05
CA ALA A 69 -2.15 3.44 5.49
C ALA A 69 -0.85 3.77 6.23
N HIS A 70 0.26 3.13 5.85
CA HIS A 70 1.58 3.40 6.44
C HIS A 70 2.06 4.83 6.16
N ALA A 71 1.96 5.30 4.92
CA ALA A 71 2.32 6.66 4.52
C ALA A 71 1.46 7.68 5.25
N LEU A 72 0.14 7.47 5.34
CA LEU A 72 -0.76 8.39 6.04
C LEU A 72 -0.44 8.46 7.53
N ALA A 73 -0.13 7.33 8.17
CA ALA A 73 0.27 7.31 9.57
C ALA A 73 1.59 8.05 9.80
N ALA A 74 2.57 7.89 8.90
CA ALA A 74 3.84 8.60 8.95
C ALA A 74 3.66 10.12 8.76
N GLU A 75 2.89 10.54 7.76
CA GLU A 75 2.59 11.95 7.47
C GLU A 75 1.79 12.60 8.60
N ARG A 76 0.76 11.93 9.13
CA ARG A 76 -0.01 12.43 10.29
C ARG A 76 0.89 12.61 11.52
N ARG A 77 1.81 11.67 11.79
CA ARG A 77 2.78 11.80 12.88
C ARG A 77 3.69 13.01 12.66
N ALA A 78 4.26 13.15 11.46
CA ALA A 78 5.15 14.25 11.11
C ALA A 78 4.45 15.63 11.16
N ALA A 79 3.16 15.67 10.80
CA ALA A 79 2.33 16.87 10.86
C ALA A 79 1.73 17.15 12.27
N GLY A 80 1.96 16.28 13.26
CA GLY A 80 1.41 16.43 14.61
C GLY A 80 -0.11 16.20 14.70
N VAL A 81 -0.68 15.41 13.79
CA VAL A 81 -2.11 15.06 13.73
C VAL A 81 -2.35 13.76 14.53
N PRO A 82 -3.05 13.80 15.68
CA PRO A 82 -3.17 12.66 16.60
C PRO A 82 -4.32 11.70 16.23
N THR A 83 -4.56 11.49 14.94
CA THR A 83 -5.60 10.57 14.46
C THR A 83 -4.98 9.28 13.92
N ALA A 84 -5.31 8.15 14.54
CA ALA A 84 -4.88 6.83 14.07
C ALA A 84 -5.39 6.55 12.65
N VAL A 85 -4.70 5.66 11.93
CA VAL A 85 -5.16 5.14 10.65
C VAL A 85 -5.75 3.75 10.88
N GLU A 86 -6.98 3.55 10.43
CA GLU A 86 -7.72 2.29 10.53
C GLU A 86 -8.07 1.81 9.13
N LEU A 87 -7.70 0.57 8.79
CA LEU A 87 -7.96 -0.04 7.50
C LEU A 87 -8.47 -1.48 7.71
N PRO A 88 -9.81 -1.68 7.76
CA PRO A 88 -10.40 -2.98 8.02
C PRO A 88 -10.34 -3.93 6.81
N GLY A 89 -10.25 -5.22 7.07
CA GLY A 89 -10.37 -6.29 6.07
C GLY A 89 -9.38 -6.20 4.89
N VAL A 90 -8.17 -5.70 5.14
CA VAL A 90 -7.10 -5.60 4.13
C VAL A 90 -6.35 -6.93 4.03
N PRO A 91 -6.01 -7.41 2.82
CA PRO A 91 -5.14 -8.56 2.69
C PRO A 91 -3.79 -8.28 3.34
N GLU A 92 -3.31 -9.25 4.11
CA GLU A 92 -1.93 -9.21 4.60
C GLU A 92 -0.97 -9.31 3.42
N PRO A 93 0.13 -8.54 3.40
CA PRO A 93 1.14 -8.68 2.38
C PRO A 93 1.81 -10.05 2.44
N LEU A 94 2.08 -10.63 1.27
CA LEU A 94 2.60 -11.98 1.14
C LEU A 94 3.92 -11.99 0.38
N THR A 95 4.83 -12.83 0.83
CA THR A 95 6.02 -13.17 0.06
C THR A 95 5.66 -13.99 -1.18
N SER A 96 6.61 -14.10 -2.12
CA SER A 96 6.46 -14.96 -3.31
C SER A 96 6.12 -16.42 -2.94
N ASP A 97 6.72 -16.94 -1.88
CA ASP A 97 6.55 -18.32 -1.43
C ASP A 97 5.17 -18.54 -0.81
N GLU A 98 4.73 -17.64 0.07
CA GLU A 98 3.40 -17.71 0.68
C GLU A 98 2.30 -17.61 -0.37
N LEU A 99 2.46 -16.69 -1.33
CA LEU A 99 1.53 -16.53 -2.43
C LEU A 99 1.49 -17.79 -3.32
N SER A 100 2.65 -18.36 -3.66
CA SER A 100 2.73 -19.60 -4.43
C SER A 100 2.03 -20.77 -3.72
N ASN A 101 2.22 -20.90 -2.41
CA ASN A 101 1.57 -21.93 -1.59
C ASN A 101 0.04 -21.74 -1.54
N LEU A 102 -0.46 -20.51 -1.55
CA LEU A 102 -1.89 -20.24 -1.63
C LEU A 102 -2.46 -20.59 -3.01
N VAL A 103 -1.75 -20.23 -4.09
CA VAL A 103 -2.11 -20.58 -5.47
C VAL A 103 -2.27 -22.09 -5.63
N ASP A 104 -1.31 -22.87 -5.15
CA ASP A 104 -1.35 -24.33 -5.21
C ASP A 104 -2.54 -24.91 -4.46
N ARG A 105 -2.75 -24.46 -3.22
CA ARG A 105 -3.89 -24.91 -2.39
C ARG A 105 -5.23 -24.58 -3.01
N ALA A 106 -5.31 -23.46 -3.73
CA ALA A 106 -6.50 -23.02 -4.45
C ALA A 106 -6.68 -23.72 -5.81
N GLY A 107 -5.72 -24.54 -6.25
CA GLY A 107 -5.73 -25.18 -7.57
C GLY A 107 -5.65 -24.17 -8.73
N LEU A 108 -5.04 -23.00 -8.50
CA LEU A 108 -4.87 -21.95 -9.50
C LEU A 108 -3.64 -22.21 -10.38
N PRO A 109 -3.66 -21.79 -11.65
CA PRO A 109 -2.51 -21.93 -12.52
C PRO A 109 -1.35 -21.05 -12.04
N ARG A 110 -0.17 -21.64 -11.87
CA ARG A 110 1.04 -20.88 -11.57
C ARG A 110 1.43 -19.99 -12.75
N ARG A 111 1.78 -18.74 -12.45
CA ARG A 111 2.35 -17.79 -13.40
C ARG A 111 3.66 -17.28 -12.83
N GLY A 112 4.70 -17.23 -13.65
CA GLY A 112 6.01 -16.74 -13.24
C GLY A 112 6.12 -15.21 -13.34
N GLY A 113 7.15 -14.66 -12.71
CA GLY A 113 7.44 -13.21 -12.72
C GLY A 113 6.50 -12.40 -11.84
N VAL A 114 6.81 -11.11 -11.68
CA VAL A 114 6.03 -10.16 -10.86
C VAL A 114 4.58 -10.08 -11.36
N ASP A 115 4.35 -9.88 -12.65
CA ASP A 115 3.00 -9.81 -13.24
C ASP A 115 2.18 -11.08 -12.99
N GLY A 116 2.83 -12.24 -13.03
CA GLY A 116 2.21 -13.53 -12.75
C GLY A 116 1.77 -13.65 -11.29
N MET A 117 2.61 -13.18 -10.37
CA MET A 117 2.29 -13.10 -8.95
C MET A 117 1.15 -12.11 -8.69
N LEU A 118 1.18 -10.91 -9.27
CA LEU A 118 0.12 -9.91 -9.13
C LEU A 118 -1.22 -10.43 -9.64
N THR A 119 -1.23 -11.12 -10.79
CA THR A 119 -2.46 -11.74 -11.29
C THR A 119 -2.98 -12.83 -10.35
N SER A 120 -2.07 -13.61 -9.74
CA SER A 120 -2.43 -14.66 -8.79
C SER A 120 -2.99 -14.09 -7.49
N PHE A 121 -2.40 -12.99 -7.00
CA PHE A 121 -2.89 -12.24 -5.85
C PHE A 121 -4.31 -11.73 -6.10
N ALA A 122 -4.55 -11.08 -7.25
CA ALA A 122 -5.88 -10.60 -7.63
C ALA A 122 -6.91 -11.74 -7.65
N ALA A 123 -6.57 -12.88 -8.28
CA ALA A 123 -7.48 -14.03 -8.35
C ALA A 123 -7.77 -14.65 -6.97
N LEU A 124 -6.81 -14.66 -6.05
CA LEU A 124 -7.01 -15.11 -4.66
C LEU A 124 -7.87 -14.11 -3.87
N ARG A 125 -7.67 -12.80 -4.09
CA ARG A 125 -8.46 -11.72 -3.46
C ARG A 125 -9.93 -11.82 -3.86
N GLU A 126 -10.22 -11.93 -5.14
CA GLU A 126 -11.58 -12.08 -5.68
C GLU A 126 -12.31 -13.30 -5.11
N ARG A 127 -11.58 -14.37 -4.77
CA ARG A 127 -12.14 -15.59 -4.18
C ARG A 127 -12.21 -15.57 -2.65
N GLY A 128 -11.76 -14.49 -2.00
CA GLY A 128 -11.71 -14.40 -0.54
C GLY A 128 -10.73 -15.41 0.10
N LEU A 129 -9.67 -15.79 -0.64
CA LEU A 129 -8.69 -16.80 -0.21
C LEU A 129 -7.40 -16.20 0.35
N LEU A 130 -7.25 -14.88 0.30
CA LEU A 130 -6.14 -14.20 0.97
C LEU A 130 -6.42 -14.08 2.48
N PRO A 131 -5.40 -14.23 3.33
CA PRO A 131 -5.51 -13.82 4.72
C PRO A 131 -5.81 -12.32 4.80
N VAL A 132 -6.74 -11.93 5.66
CA VAL A 132 -7.16 -10.54 5.86
C VAL A 132 -7.00 -10.16 7.32
N THR A 133 -6.68 -8.89 7.55
CA THR A 133 -6.50 -8.32 8.87
C THR A 133 -7.14 -6.93 8.95
N ASP A 134 -7.45 -6.51 10.18
CA ASP A 134 -7.85 -5.14 10.47
C ASP A 134 -6.61 -4.36 10.91
N LEU A 135 -6.04 -3.59 9.99
CA LEU A 135 -4.83 -2.83 10.24
C LEU A 135 -5.15 -1.56 11.04
N ARG A 136 -4.47 -1.38 12.17
CA ARG A 136 -4.54 -0.17 13.00
C ARG A 136 -3.14 0.37 13.25
N LEU A 137 -2.87 1.58 12.76
CA LEU A 137 -1.56 2.23 12.91
C LEU A 137 -1.68 3.44 13.86
N PRO A 138 -1.04 3.39 15.05
CA PRO A 138 -1.01 4.52 15.96
C PRO A 138 -0.07 5.62 15.43
N VAL A 139 -0.41 6.86 15.73
CA VAL A 139 0.37 8.06 15.38
C VAL A 139 1.30 8.52 16.52
N GLU A 140 1.30 7.84 17.67
CA GLU A 140 2.21 8.17 18.77
C GLU A 140 3.67 7.78 18.47
N PRO A 141 4.66 8.47 19.05
CA PRO A 141 6.06 8.04 18.99
C PRO A 141 6.25 6.78 19.85
N GLY A 142 6.83 5.74 19.26
CA GLY A 142 7.35 4.58 19.98
C GLY A 142 8.67 4.88 20.68
#